data_AF-A0A9Q3Z4H1-F1
#
_entry.id   AF-A0A9Q3Z4H1-F1
#
_cell.length_a   1.000
_cell.length_b   1.000
_cell.length_c   1.000
_cell.angle_alpha   90.00
_cell.angle_beta   90.00
_cell.angle_gamma   90.00
#
_symmetry.space_group_name_H-M   'P 1'
#
loop_
_entity.id
_entity.type
_entity.pdbx_description
1 polymer ?
#
loop_
_entity_poly.entity_id
_entity_poly.type
_entity_poly.pdbx_seq_one_letter_code
_entity_poly.pdbx_strand_id
1 'polypeptide(L)' 'MSQIIRRIGTPPNARGSATGANCPDIFELSDGRFAVIGTDITDELDALLPADASRADYERIVVVTRETLIHAKADIPDA' A
#
# COMPACT_ATOMS: atom_id res chain seq x y z
N MET A 1 -2.68 16.18 12.37
CA MET A 1 -1.90 14.97 11.99
C MET A 1 -2.88 13.91 11.55
N SER A 2 -2.65 13.25 10.43
CA SER A 2 -3.48 12.12 9.97
C SER A 2 -3.30 10.92 10.91
N GLN A 3 -4.41 10.39 11.42
CA GLN A 3 -4.44 9.20 12.28
C GLN A 3 -4.87 7.99 11.46
N ILE A 4 -4.34 6.81 11.79
CA ILE A 4 -4.85 5.54 11.25
C ILE A 4 -6.23 5.28 11.86
N ILE A 5 -7.25 5.14 11.01
CA ILE A 5 -8.63 4.83 11.43
C ILE A 5 -8.82 3.32 11.50
N ARG A 6 -8.46 2.63 10.41
CA ARG A 6 -8.61 1.18 10.30
C ARG A 6 -7.66 0.61 9.26
N ARG A 7 -7.44 -0.69 9.34
CA ARG A 7 -6.89 -1.50 8.24
C ARG A 7 -7.98 -1.72 7.19
N ILE A 8 -7.58 -1.76 5.92
CA ILE A 8 -8.44 -2.24 4.84
C ILE A 8 -7.91 -3.57 4.29
N GLY A 9 -8.81 -4.49 4.02
CA GLY A 9 -8.54 -5.87 3.66
C GLY A 9 -8.12 -6.74 4.85
N THR A 10 -7.96 -8.04 4.55
CA THR A 10 -7.53 -9.05 5.51
C THR A 10 -6.09 -8.80 5.99
N PRO A 11 -5.72 -8.97 7.27
CA PRO A 11 -4.34 -8.75 7.70
C PRO A 11 -3.35 -9.80 7.12
N PRO A 12 -2.04 -9.46 6.94
CA PRO A 12 -1.02 -10.36 6.38
C PRO A 12 -0.95 -11.74 7.03
N ASN A 13 -1.07 -11.79 8.36
CA ASN A 13 -1.05 -13.04 9.12
C ASN A 13 -2.22 -13.98 8.76
N ALA A 14 -3.36 -13.43 8.33
CA ALA A 14 -4.54 -14.17 7.92
C ALA A 14 -4.59 -14.45 6.41
N ARG A 15 -3.63 -13.92 5.63
CA ARG A 15 -3.43 -14.20 4.20
C ARG A 15 -2.24 -15.13 3.92
N GLY A 16 -1.72 -15.81 4.96
CA GLY A 16 -0.62 -16.75 4.79
C GLY A 16 0.74 -16.10 4.53
N SER A 17 0.98 -14.87 5.03
CA SER A 17 2.30 -14.24 4.98
C SER A 17 3.36 -15.19 5.54
N ALA A 18 4.18 -15.73 4.63
CA ALA A 18 5.02 -16.92 4.84
C ALA A 18 6.13 -16.74 5.90
N THR A 19 6.32 -15.52 6.41
CA THR A 19 7.39 -15.16 7.33
C THR A 19 6.91 -14.61 8.67
N GLY A 20 5.60 -14.62 8.96
CA GLY A 20 5.05 -13.96 10.15
C GLY A 20 5.21 -12.43 10.11
N ALA A 21 5.47 -11.86 8.93
CA ALA A 21 5.64 -10.43 8.73
C ALA A 21 4.28 -9.70 8.69
N ASN A 22 4.25 -8.51 9.30
CA ASN A 22 3.10 -7.60 9.32
C ASN A 22 2.95 -6.77 8.02
N CYS A 23 3.66 -7.13 6.94
CA CYS A 23 3.62 -6.47 5.64
C CYS A 23 3.42 -7.50 4.52
N PRO A 24 2.92 -7.09 3.33
CA PRO A 24 2.41 -5.76 2.96
C PRO A 24 1.02 -5.44 3.54
N ASP A 25 0.70 -4.15 3.72
CA ASP A 25 -0.49 -3.71 4.45
C ASP A 25 -1.05 -2.35 4.00
N ILE A 26 -2.34 -2.09 4.24
CA ILE A 26 -3.01 -0.85 3.84
C ILE A 26 -3.94 -0.36 4.96
N PHE A 27 -3.85 0.95 5.25
CA PHE A 27 -4.65 1.61 6.28
C PHE A 27 -5.37 2.83 5.72
N GLU A 28 -6.62 3.01 6.12
CA GLU A 28 -7.39 4.23 5.89
C GLU A 28 -7.03 5.27 6.96
N LEU A 29 -6.77 6.50 6.53
CA LEU A 29 -6.41 7.62 7.39
C LEU A 29 -7.62 8.53 7.65
N SER A 30 -7.54 9.30 8.74
CA SER A 30 -8.63 10.17 9.21
C SER A 30 -9.04 11.28 8.24
N ASP A 31 -8.22 11.54 7.21
CA ASP A 31 -8.46 12.53 6.17
C ASP A 31 -8.83 11.90 4.81
N GLY A 32 -9.21 10.61 4.81
CA GLY A 32 -9.63 9.88 3.62
C GLY A 32 -8.48 9.40 2.72
N ARG A 33 -7.23 9.68 3.06
CA ARG A 33 -6.05 9.12 2.38
C ARG A 33 -5.79 7.69 2.84
N PHE A 34 -4.89 7.01 2.14
CA PHE A 34 -4.45 5.66 2.48
C PHE A 34 -2.94 5.63 2.75
N ALA A 35 -2.53 4.93 3.80
CA ALA A 35 -1.14 4.57 4.04
C ALA A 35 -0.89 3.15 3.54
N VAL A 36 0.17 2.96 2.75
CA VAL A 36 0.53 1.67 2.15
C VAL A 36 1.90 1.25 2.67
N ILE A 37 2.01 0.03 3.19
CA ILE A 37 3.25 -0.60 3.63
C ILE A 37 3.61 -1.69 2.62
N GLY A 38 4.77 -1.55 1.99
CA GLY A 38 5.29 -2.50 1.00
C GLY A 38 6.81 -2.48 0.96
N THR A 39 7.40 -3.19 0.01
CA THR A 39 8.84 -3.15 -0.25
C THR A 39 9.17 -1.83 -0.95
N ASP A 40 10.06 -1.01 -0.38
CA ASP A 40 10.59 0.18 -1.07
C ASP A 40 11.47 -0.26 -2.23
N ILE A 41 11.07 0.09 -3.45
CA ILE A 41 11.82 -0.14 -4.68
C ILE A 41 11.97 1.15 -5.49
N THR A 42 12.01 2.29 -4.78
CA THR A 42 12.07 3.63 -5.37
C THR A 42 13.21 3.73 -6.39
N ASP A 43 14.43 3.35 -6.01
CA ASP A 43 15.61 3.50 -6.88
C ASP A 43 15.51 2.68 -8.18
N GLU A 44 14.83 1.53 -8.15
CA GLU A 44 14.66 0.66 -9.31
C GLU A 44 13.55 1.16 -10.25
N LEU A 45 12.44 1.64 -9.70
CA LEU A 45 11.27 2.05 -10.49
C LEU A 45 11.28 3.52 -10.91
N ASP A 46 11.95 4.41 -10.19
CA ASP A 46 11.96 5.85 -10.51
C ASP A 46 12.49 6.09 -11.94
N ALA A 47 13.52 5.34 -12.35
CA ALA A 47 14.07 5.37 -13.70
C ALA A 47 13.21 4.67 -14.77
N LEU A 48 12.19 3.92 -14.35
CA LEU A 48 11.31 3.12 -15.22
C LEU A 48 9.87 3.66 -15.25
N LEU A 49 9.61 4.79 -14.60
CA LEU A 49 8.29 5.42 -14.63
C LEU A 49 7.89 5.77 -16.08
N PRO A 50 6.61 5.58 -16.44
CA PRO A 50 6.11 6.01 -17.73
C PRO A 50 6.20 7.53 -17.86
N ALA A 51 6.17 8.03 -19.09
CA ALA A 51 6.39 9.46 -19.38
C ALA A 51 5.38 10.42 -18.74
N ASP A 52 4.24 9.92 -18.28
CA ASP A 52 3.17 10.67 -17.62
C ASP A 52 3.17 10.50 -16.09
N ALA A 53 4.17 9.82 -15.51
CA ALA A 53 4.32 9.65 -14.08
C ALA A 53 5.67 10.19 -13.59
N SER A 54 5.64 10.80 -12.41
CA SER A 54 6.83 11.30 -11.72
C SER A 54 6.63 11.22 -10.23
N ARG A 55 7.74 11.27 -9.50
CA ARG A 55 7.78 11.26 -8.04
C ARG A 55 8.55 12.50 -7.55
N ALA A 56 8.06 13.18 -6.52
CA ALA A 56 8.76 14.25 -5.83
C ALA A 56 9.74 13.71 -4.78
N ASP A 57 10.78 14.46 -4.40
CA ASP A 57 11.86 14.01 -3.50
C ASP A 57 11.42 13.37 -2.18
N TYR A 58 10.28 13.78 -1.64
CA TYR A 58 9.73 13.25 -0.38
C TYR A 58 8.85 12.01 -0.54
N GLU A 59 8.56 11.57 -1.77
CA GLU A 59 7.71 10.41 -2.04
C GLU A 59 8.55 9.15 -2.19
N ARG A 60 7.92 7.97 -2.05
CA ARG A 60 8.56 6.66 -2.21
C ARG A 60 7.67 5.77 -3.05
N ILE A 61 8.28 4.93 -3.87
CA ILE A 61 7.57 3.89 -4.61
C ILE A 61 7.69 2.60 -3.82
N VAL A 62 6.56 2.14 -3.28
CA VAL A 62 6.46 0.87 -2.56
C VAL A 62 5.67 -0.15 -3.37
N VAL A 63 6.10 -1.41 -3.33
CA VAL A 63 5.37 -2.52 -3.96
C VAL A 63 4.63 -3.35 -2.93
N VAL A 64 3.36 -3.64 -3.25
CA VAL A 64 2.51 -4.59 -2.54
C VAL A 64 2.09 -5.71 -3.49
N THR A 65 1.73 -6.87 -2.95
CA THR A 65 1.26 -7.99 -3.77
C THR A 65 -0.12 -7.73 -4.34
N ARG A 66 -0.43 -8.36 -5.48
CA ARG A 66 -1.78 -8.35 -6.07
C ARG A 66 -2.85 -8.82 -5.07
N GLU A 67 -2.56 -9.87 -4.31
CA GLU A 67 -3.43 -10.39 -3.25
C GLU A 67 -3.80 -9.31 -2.23
N THR A 68 -2.84 -8.50 -1.80
CA THR A 68 -3.08 -7.40 -0.86
C THR A 68 -4.15 -6.44 -1.37
N LEU A 69 -4.06 -6.02 -2.63
CA LEU A 69 -5.02 -5.12 -3.26
C LEU A 69 -6.39 -5.78 -3.48
N ILE A 70 -6.42 -7.07 -3.86
CA ILE A 70 -7.68 -7.81 -4.01
C ILE A 70 -8.44 -7.86 -2.68
N HIS A 71 -7.75 -8.14 -1.57
CA HIS A 71 -8.37 -8.16 -0.26
C HIS A 71 -8.81 -6.76 0.19
N ALA A 72 -8.04 -5.71 -0.14
CA ALA A 72 -8.42 -4.34 0.18
C ALA A 72 -9.67 -3.86 -0.58
N LYS A 73 -9.91 -4.36 -1.80
CA LYS A 73 -11.02 -3.94 -2.65
C LYS A 73 -12.37 -3.99 -1.95
N ALA A 74 -12.64 -5.02 -1.15
CA ALA A 74 -13.94 -5.17 -0.47
C ALA A 74 -14.25 -4.05 0.54
N ASP A 75 -13.22 -3.35 1.03
CA ASP A 75 -13.34 -2.24 1.98
C ASP A 75 -13.25 -0.87 1.32
N ILE A 76 -12.93 -0.80 0.02
CA ILE A 76 -12.85 0.42 -0.77
C ILE A 76 -14.23 0.60 -1.43
N PRO A 77 -14.94 1.72 -1.16
CA PRO A 77 -16.22 1.98 -1.80
C PRO A 77 -16.10 1.97 -3.33
N ASP A 78 -17.09 1.39 -4.01
CA ASP A 78 -17.27 1.63 -5.44
C ASP A 78 -17.62 3.11 -5.69
N ALA A 79 -17.27 3.61 -6.88
CA ALA A 79 -17.48 5.00 -7.29
C ALA A 79 -18.97 5.37 -7.45
#